data_AF-A0A3D0XZY5-F1
#
_entry.id   AF-A0A3D0XZY5-F1
#
_cell.length_a   1.000
_cell.length_b   1.000
_cell.length_c   1.000
_cell.angle_alpha   90.00
_cell.angle_beta   90.00
_cell.angle_gamma   90.00
#
_symmetry.space_group_name_H-M   'P 1'
#
loop_
_entity.id
_entity.type
_entity.pdbx_description
1 polymer ?
#
loop_
_entity_poly.entity_id
_entity_poly.type
_entity_poly.pdbx_seq_one_letter_code
_entity_poly.pdbx_strand_id
1 'polypeptide(L)'
;MQQITSKENALIKHIIKLKEKKYRAEYNEFVIEGAKIVKEAIEENANIKNIIISEDAINSELVQKQLGENLDKQDYILVPNSIFKLLTDVENPQGVIAVIEKNSK
;
A
#
# COMPACT_ATOMS: atom_id res chain seq x y z
N MET A 1 -2.17 -13.72 0.84
CA MET A 1 -0.86 -13.15 0.43
C MET A 1 -0.58 -13.44 -1.05
N GLN A 2 -0.30 -12.40 -1.82
CA GLN A 2 0.20 -12.47 -3.21
C GLN A 2 1.59 -11.84 -3.29
N GLN A 3 2.48 -12.30 -4.18
CA GLN A 3 3.79 -11.65 -4.42
C GLN A 3 3.85 -11.10 -5.84
N ILE A 4 4.33 -9.86 -6.00
CA ILE A 4 4.53 -9.21 -7.30
C ILE A 4 5.97 -8.71 -7.40
N THR A 5 6.72 -9.25 -8.34
CA THR A 5 8.14 -8.93 -8.54
C THR A 5 8.42 -8.12 -9.82
N SER A 6 7.40 -7.89 -10.66
CA SER A 6 7.55 -7.21 -11.94
C SER A 6 6.99 -5.79 -11.90
N LYS A 7 7.81 -4.81 -12.29
CA LYS A 7 7.38 -3.43 -12.51
C LYS A 7 6.36 -3.29 -13.65
N GLU A 8 6.31 -4.27 -14.55
CA GLU A 8 5.41 -4.26 -15.70
C GLU A 8 4.00 -4.72 -15.34
N ASN A 9 3.81 -5.24 -14.12
CA ASN A 9 2.51 -5.67 -13.60
C ASN A 9 1.50 -4.52 -13.63
N ALA A 10 0.28 -4.82 -14.09
CA ALA A 10 -0.77 -3.82 -14.28
C ALA A 10 -1.12 -3.07 -12.99
N LEU A 11 -1.14 -3.75 -11.84
CA LEU A 11 -1.41 -3.12 -10.55
C LEU A 11 -0.28 -2.18 -10.13
N ILE A 12 0.98 -2.57 -10.32
CA ILE A 12 2.14 -1.71 -10.02
C ILE A 12 2.08 -0.44 -10.88
N LYS A 13 1.83 -0.57 -12.18
CA LYS A 13 1.64 0.57 -13.09
C LYS A 13 0.47 1.46 -12.67
N HIS A 14 -0.63 0.87 -12.21
CA HIS A 14 -1.79 1.59 -11.70
C HIS A 14 -1.45 2.42 -10.46
N ILE A 15 -0.79 1.83 -9.47
CA ILE A 15 -0.40 2.53 -8.24
C ILE A 15 0.59 3.67 -8.56
N ILE A 16 1.54 3.45 -9.48
CA ILE A 16 2.46 4.52 -9.93
C ILE A 16 1.69 5.70 -10.52
N LYS A 17 0.64 5.45 -11.32
CA LYS A 17 -0.22 6.52 -11.86
C LYS A 17 -0.92 7.32 -10.76
N LEU A 18 -1.31 6.70 -9.65
CA LEU A 18 -1.99 7.38 -8.53
C LEU A 18 -1.11 8.47 -7.87
N LYS A 19 0.19 8.55 -8.18
CA LYS A 19 1.06 9.67 -7.80
C LYS A 19 0.61 10.99 -8.45
N GLU A 20 -0.04 10.94 -9.61
CA GLU A 20 -0.56 12.13 -10.29
C GLU A 20 -2.02 12.45 -9.89
N LYS A 21 -2.32 13.74 -9.67
CA LYS A 21 -3.65 14.20 -9.26
C LYS A 21 -4.76 13.81 -10.26
N LYS A 22 -4.43 13.81 -11.56
CA LYS A 22 -5.36 13.43 -12.63
C LYS A 22 -5.89 12.01 -12.42
N TYR A 23 -5.00 11.05 -12.22
CA TYR A 23 -5.39 9.64 -12.05
C TYR A 23 -6.09 9.38 -10.73
N ARG A 24 -5.77 10.11 -9.64
CA ARG A 24 -6.56 10.06 -8.40
C ARG A 24 -8.00 10.52 -8.57
N ALA A 25 -8.24 11.48 -9.47
CA ALA A 25 -9.59 11.91 -9.79
C ALA A 25 -10.28 10.91 -10.73
N GLU A 26 -9.57 10.43 -11.75
CA GLU A 26 -10.06 9.46 -12.74
C GLU A 26 -10.48 8.12 -12.10
N TYR A 27 -9.63 7.55 -11.24
CA TYR A 27 -9.89 6.27 -10.59
C TYR A 27 -10.66 6.40 -9.28
N ASN A 28 -10.95 7.62 -8.85
CA ASN A 28 -11.57 7.90 -7.55
C ASN A 28 -10.82 7.24 -6.38
N GLU A 29 -9.50 7.20 -6.46
CA GLU A 29 -8.63 6.50 -5.52
C GLU A 29 -7.54 7.43 -4.99
N PHE A 30 -6.96 7.07 -3.85
CA PHE A 30 -5.76 7.69 -3.32
C PHE A 30 -4.90 6.69 -2.57
N VAL A 31 -3.65 7.08 -2.38
CA VAL A 31 -2.63 6.26 -1.73
C VAL A 31 -2.36 6.84 -0.35
N ILE A 32 -2.32 5.98 0.67
CA ILE A 32 -1.80 6.29 2.01
C ILE A 32 -0.55 5.47 2.27
N GLU A 33 0.39 6.02 3.03
CA GLU A 33 1.66 5.38 3.33
C GLU A 33 1.96 5.39 4.83
N GLY A 34 2.60 4.32 5.32
CA GLY A 34 3.02 4.17 6.70
C GLY A 34 2.14 3.19 7.48
N ALA A 35 2.77 2.34 8.30
CA ALA A 35 2.09 1.24 8.96
C ALA A 35 1.00 1.73 9.93
N LYS A 36 1.22 2.87 10.62
CA LYS A 36 0.22 3.49 11.49
C LYS A 36 -1.02 3.94 10.74
N ILE A 37 -0.86 4.66 9.63
CA ILE A 37 -2.00 5.22 8.87
C ILE A 37 -2.78 4.08 8.20
N VAL A 38 -2.07 3.07 7.68
CA VAL A 38 -2.71 1.87 7.13
C VAL A 38 -3.48 1.11 8.21
N LYS A 39 -2.94 1.00 9.43
CA LYS A 39 -3.64 0.39 10.57
C LYS A 39 -4.95 1.12 10.87
N GLU A 40 -4.89 2.45 11.00
CA GLU A 40 -6.06 3.29 11.26
C GLU A 40 -7.12 3.11 10.15
N ALA A 41 -6.71 3.04 8.88
CA ALA A 41 -7.63 2.79 7.77
C ALA A 41 -8.32 1.42 7.85
N ILE A 42 -7.61 0.38 8.31
CA ILE A 42 -8.21 -0.96 8.52
C ILE A 42 -9.20 -0.92 9.69
N GLU A 43 -8.82 -0.30 10.81
CA GLU A 43 -9.66 -0.20 12.02
C GLU A 43 -10.95 0.61 11.76
N GLU A 44 -10.86 1.67 10.95
CA GLU A 44 -12.01 2.48 10.51
C GLU A 44 -12.83 1.82 9.39
N ASN A 45 -12.49 0.60 8.97
CA ASN A 45 -13.13 -0.12 7.86
C ASN A 45 -13.19 0.72 6.58
N ALA A 46 -12.10 1.46 6.28
CA ALA A 46 -11.97 2.17 5.03
C ALA A 46 -12.06 1.18 3.85
N ASN A 47 -12.50 1.69 2.70
CA ASN A 47 -12.60 0.88 1.48
C ASN A 47 -11.21 0.69 0.84
N ILE A 48 -10.42 -0.19 1.47
CA ILE A 48 -9.06 -0.54 1.05
C ILE A 48 -9.14 -1.51 -0.13
N LYS A 49 -8.58 -1.12 -1.27
CA LYS A 49 -8.49 -1.97 -2.47
C LYS A 49 -7.28 -2.89 -2.42
N ASN A 50 -6.14 -2.35 -1.98
CA ASN A 50 -4.88 -3.08 -1.95
C ASN A 50 -4.02 -2.60 -0.79
N ILE A 51 -3.37 -3.54 -0.10
CA ILE A 51 -2.26 -3.27 0.82
C ILE A 51 -1.00 -3.82 0.17
N ILE A 52 0.03 -2.99 0.08
CA ILE A 52 1.33 -3.31 -0.52
C ILE A 52 2.41 -3.16 0.54
N ILE A 53 3.20 -4.21 0.71
CA ILE A 53 4.25 -4.29 1.73
C ILE A 53 5.56 -4.66 1.04
N SER A 54 6.64 -4.01 1.43
CA SER A 54 7.95 -4.39 0.93
C SER A 54 8.55 -5.57 1.69
N GLU A 55 9.38 -6.35 1.02
CA GLU A 55 10.08 -7.51 1.61
C GLU A 55 10.93 -7.13 2.84
N ASP A 56 11.53 -5.94 2.87
CA ASP A 56 12.33 -5.50 4.02
C ASP A 56 11.45 -5.08 5.21
N ALA A 57 10.20 -4.67 4.94
CA ALA A 57 9.30 -4.13 5.95
C ALA A 57 8.41 -5.19 6.60
N ILE A 58 8.04 -6.26 5.89
CA ILE A 58 7.11 -7.28 6.39
C ILE A 58 7.52 -7.84 7.76
N ASN A 59 8.82 -8.08 7.98
CA ASN A 59 9.34 -8.62 9.24
C ASN A 59 9.93 -7.55 10.17
N SER A 60 9.79 -6.27 9.83
CA SER A 60 10.28 -5.19 10.69
C SER A 60 9.47 -5.11 11.98
N GLU A 61 10.13 -4.76 13.09
CA GLU A 61 9.47 -4.62 14.40
C GLU A 61 8.30 -3.62 14.33
N LEU A 62 8.47 -2.52 13.59
CA LEU A 62 7.46 -1.48 13.44
C LEU A 62 6.19 -2.02 12.74
N VAL A 63 6.34 -2.70 11.61
CA VAL A 63 5.21 -3.26 10.86
C VAL A 63 4.56 -4.39 11.64
N GLN A 64 5.33 -5.29 12.23
CA GLN A 64 4.79 -6.39 13.03
C GLN A 64 4.00 -5.88 14.24
N LYS A 65 4.52 -4.88 14.96
CA LYS A 65 3.84 -4.27 16.10
C LYS A 65 2.56 -3.52 15.71
N GLN A 66 2.54 -2.85 14.57
CA GLN A 66 1.40 -2.01 14.15
C GLN A 66 0.35 -2.79 13.37
N LEU A 67 0.77 -3.70 12.49
CA LEU A 67 -0.09 -4.36 11.52
C LEU A 67 -0.09 -5.89 11.63
N GLY A 68 0.78 -6.52 12.41
CA GLY A 68 0.93 -7.99 12.45
C GLY A 68 -0.41 -8.72 12.56
N GLU A 69 -1.24 -8.36 13.54
CA GLU A 69 -2.58 -8.95 13.72
C GLU A 69 -3.56 -8.67 12.57
N ASN A 70 -3.40 -7.54 11.87
CA ASN A 70 -4.21 -7.19 10.71
C ASN A 70 -3.77 -7.94 9.45
N LEU A 71 -2.47 -8.21 9.28
CA LEU A 71 -1.92 -8.92 8.13
C LEU A 71 -2.36 -10.39 8.08
N ASP A 72 -2.64 -10.99 9.24
CA ASP A 72 -3.20 -12.34 9.31
C ASP A 72 -4.67 -12.39 8.84
N LYS A 73 -5.37 -11.25 8.84
CA LYS A 73 -6.81 -11.14 8.56
C LYS A 73 -7.11 -10.45 7.22
N GLN A 74 -6.11 -9.86 6.59
CA GLN A 74 -6.24 -9.04 5.39
C GLN A 74 -5.35 -9.58 4.28
N ASP A 75 -5.85 -9.52 3.04
CA ASP A 75 -5.00 -9.79 1.89
C ASP A 75 -4.04 -8.63 1.65
N TYR A 76 -2.76 -8.97 1.48
CA TYR A 76 -1.71 -8.03 1.13
C TYR A 76 -0.83 -8.59 0.01
N ILE A 77 -0.14 -7.66 -0.63
CA ILE A 77 0.76 -7.90 -1.75
C ILE A 77 2.18 -7.60 -1.29
N LEU A 78 3.03 -8.61 -1.33
CA LEU A 78 4.45 -8.49 -1.04
C LEU A 78 5.21 -8.11 -2.33
N VAL A 79 6.08 -7.11 -2.25
CA VAL A 79 6.90 -6.66 -3.38
C VAL A 79 8.36 -6.51 -2.99
N PRO A 80 9.31 -6.75 -3.91
CA PRO A 80 10.71 -6.41 -3.69
C PRO A 80 10.87 -4.92 -3.38
N ASN A 81 11.87 -4.60 -2.56
CA ASN A 81 12.15 -3.22 -2.17
C ASN A 81 12.41 -2.28 -3.37
N SER A 82 12.96 -2.82 -4.46
CA SER A 82 13.14 -2.08 -5.72
C SER A 82 11.83 -1.68 -6.40
N ILE A 83 10.79 -2.52 -6.31
CA ILE A 83 9.45 -2.24 -6.82
C ILE A 83 8.75 -1.25 -5.91
N PHE A 84 8.83 -1.46 -4.59
CA PHE A 84 8.22 -0.58 -3.60
C PHE A 84 8.69 0.88 -3.76
N LYS A 85 9.98 1.11 -4.01
CA LYS A 85 10.56 2.44 -4.26
C LYS A 85 9.95 3.18 -5.46
N LEU A 86 9.30 2.48 -6.39
CA LEU A 86 8.58 3.13 -7.49
C LEU A 86 7.22 3.69 -7.04
N LEU A 87 6.64 3.13 -5.98
CA LEU A 87 5.30 3.43 -5.49
C LEU A 87 5.29 4.63 -4.53
N THR A 88 6.43 4.93 -3.91
CA THR A 88 6.60 6.01 -2.93
C THR A 88 7.41 7.18 -3.49
N ASP A 89 7.26 8.36 -2.89
CA ASP A 89 8.15 9.52 -3.05
C ASP A 89 8.90 9.84 -1.74
N VAL A 90 8.68 9.06 -0.68
CA VAL A 90 9.33 9.26 0.62
C VAL A 90 10.74 8.67 0.58
N GLU A 91 11.72 9.46 1.02
CA GLU A 91 13.13 9.07 0.99
C GLU A 91 13.43 7.84 1.86
N ASN A 92 12.78 7.76 3.04
CA ASN A 92 12.92 6.68 4.01
C ASN A 92 11.54 6.05 4.32
N PRO A 93 10.95 5.30 3.38
CA PRO A 93 9.61 4.79 3.53
C PRO A 93 9.57 3.66 4.56
N GLN A 94 8.46 3.57 5.30
CA GLN A 94 8.22 2.46 6.25
C GLN A 94 7.91 1.12 5.55
N GLY A 95 7.83 1.10 4.22
CA GLY A 95 7.62 -0.11 3.44
C GLY A 95 6.18 -0.63 3.44
N VAL A 96 5.20 0.21 3.78
CA VAL A 96 3.77 -0.14 3.72
C VAL A 96 2.97 0.96 3.05
N ILE A 97 2.14 0.60 2.07
CA ILE A 97 1.25 1.50 1.33
C ILE A 97 -0.12 0.84 1.23
N ALA A 98 -1.21 1.62 1.26
CA ALA A 98 -2.53 1.15 0.89
C ALA A 98 -3.20 2.04 -0.16
N VAL A 99 -3.97 1.42 -1.06
CA VAL A 99 -4.83 2.10 -2.02
C VAL A 99 -6.25 2.12 -1.46
N ILE A 100 -6.80 3.32 -1.33
CA ILE A 100 -8.13 3.58 -0.77
C ILE A 100 -9.04 4.13 -1.87
N GLU A 101 -10.23 3.57 -2.01
CA GLU A 101 -11.30 4.17 -2.82
C GLU A 101 -11.91 5.33 -2.05
N LYS A 102 -12.03 6.49 -2.71
CA LYS A 102 -12.71 7.65 -2.12
C LYS A 102 -14.19 7.31 -1.99
N ASN A 103 -14.72 7.44 -0.79
CA ASN A 103 -16.16 7.46 -0.61
C ASN A 103 -16.71 8.73 -1.25
N SER A 104 -17.17 8.64 -2.49
CA SER A 104 -18.02 9.64 -3.11
C SER A 104 -19.39 9.54 -2.45
N LYS A 105 -19.63 10.33 -1.40
CA LYS A 105 -21.01 10.67 -1.02
C LYS A 105 -21.56 11.69 -2.00
#